data_AF-B4WV42-F1
#
_entry.id   AF-B4WV42-F1
#
_cell.length_a   1.000
_cell.length_b   1.000
_cell.length_c   1.000
_cell.angle_alpha   90.00
_cell.angle_beta   90.00
_cell.angle_gamma   90.00
#
_symmetry.space_group_name_H-M   'P 1'
#
loop_
_entity.id
_entity.type
_entity.pdbx_description
1 polymer ?
#
loop_
_entity_poly.entity_id
_entity_poly.type
_entity_poly.pdbx_seq_one_letter_code
_entity_poly.pdbx_strand_id
1 'polypeptide(L)'
;MQLATDTGWLERAENCLIFGPSGVGKTHLSVALARAVIELGKRAKFFSATVLVQQLQQAKLELLLPAMLKKLDRYDLLVIDDLGYVKKSETETSVLFELIAYRYERKSLLITANQPFSQWHNIFADDMMTVAAVDRLVHHALIVEIQSDSFRQQSAAERGQKKNVGVASPKENR
;
A
#
# COMPACT_ATOMS: atom_id res chain seq x y z
N MET A 1 -13.92 -12.71 -4.09
CA MET A 1 -12.65 -12.19 -4.64
C MET A 1 -11.66 -13.34 -4.69
N GLN A 2 -11.36 -13.87 -5.87
CA GLN A 2 -10.57 -15.11 -6.04
C GLN A 2 -9.18 -15.05 -5.38
N LEU A 3 -8.59 -13.85 -5.28
CA LEU A 3 -7.30 -13.61 -4.61
C LEU A 3 -7.27 -13.98 -3.11
N ALA A 4 -8.43 -13.93 -2.43
CA ALA A 4 -8.51 -14.23 -1.00
C ALA A 4 -8.74 -15.72 -0.71
N THR A 5 -9.04 -16.52 -1.73
CA THR A 5 -9.36 -17.94 -1.60
C THR A 5 -8.38 -18.84 -2.35
N ASP A 6 -7.51 -18.26 -3.17
CA ASP A 6 -6.46 -18.95 -3.93
C ASP A 6 -5.17 -18.12 -3.90
N THR A 7 -4.04 -18.80 -3.67
CA THR A 7 -2.70 -18.21 -3.65
C THR A 7 -1.93 -18.39 -4.95
N GLY A 8 -2.51 -18.97 -6.01
CA GLY A 8 -1.82 -19.21 -7.28
C GLY A 8 -1.22 -17.95 -7.92
N TRP A 9 -1.80 -16.78 -7.66
CA TRP A 9 -1.26 -15.48 -8.10
C TRP A 9 0.09 -15.14 -7.44
N LEU A 10 0.31 -15.56 -6.18
CA LEU A 10 1.60 -15.41 -5.50
C LEU A 10 2.69 -16.30 -6.12
N GLU A 11 2.31 -17.46 -6.65
CA GLU A 11 3.23 -18.41 -7.29
C GLU A 11 3.65 -17.94 -8.68
N ARG A 12 2.78 -17.16 -9.34
CA ARG A 12 3.08 -16.45 -10.60
C ARG A 12 3.75 -15.09 -10.38
N ALA A 13 4.06 -14.73 -9.13
CA ALA A 13 4.61 -13.43 -8.75
C ALA A 13 3.79 -12.22 -9.26
N GLU A 14 2.47 -12.36 -9.33
CA GLU A 14 1.57 -11.27 -9.71
C GLU A 14 1.48 -10.24 -8.58
N ASN A 15 1.57 -8.96 -8.91
CA ASN A 15 1.37 -7.87 -7.96
C ASN A 15 -0.12 -7.54 -7.80
N CYS A 16 -0.48 -6.86 -6.72
CA CYS A 16 -1.81 -6.30 -6.52
C CYS A 16 -1.69 -4.80 -6.21
N LEU A 17 -2.28 -3.96 -7.05
CA LEU A 17 -2.12 -2.51 -6.98
C LEU A 17 -3.49 -1.90 -6.74
N ILE A 18 -3.67 -1.23 -5.60
CA ILE A 18 -4.95 -0.68 -5.16
C ILE A 18 -4.89 0.86 -5.17
N PHE A 19 -5.70 1.48 -6.01
CA PHE A 19 -5.78 2.93 -6.20
C PHE A 19 -7.11 3.50 -5.72
N GLY A 20 -7.11 4.80 -5.42
CA GLY A 20 -8.31 5.54 -5.07
C GLY A 20 -8.06 6.64 -4.03
N PRO A 21 -9.00 7.58 -3.84
CA PRO A 21 -8.80 8.71 -2.94
C PRO A 21 -8.68 8.29 -1.45
N SER A 22 -8.39 9.25 -0.58
CA SER A 22 -8.22 8.95 0.85
C SER A 22 -9.53 8.51 1.51
N GLY A 23 -9.45 7.45 2.31
CA GLY A 23 -10.59 6.95 3.10
C GLY A 23 -11.59 6.05 2.35
N VAL A 24 -11.26 5.58 1.14
CA VAL A 24 -12.11 4.62 0.38
C VAL A 24 -11.90 3.15 0.74
N GLY A 25 -11.05 2.85 1.73
CA GLY A 25 -10.85 1.47 2.22
C GLY A 25 -9.66 0.71 1.63
N LYS A 26 -8.74 1.35 0.91
CA LYS A 26 -7.54 0.70 0.33
C LYS A 26 -6.72 -0.11 1.35
N THR A 27 -6.34 0.52 2.47
CA THR A 27 -5.62 -0.14 3.58
C THR A 27 -6.45 -1.27 4.20
N HIS A 28 -7.77 -1.11 4.27
CA HIS A 28 -8.64 -2.14 4.82
C HIS A 28 -8.63 -3.39 3.93
N LEU A 29 -8.73 -3.19 2.61
CA LEU A 29 -8.65 -4.27 1.62
C LEU A 29 -7.26 -4.93 1.62
N SER A 30 -6.18 -4.15 1.71
CA SER A 30 -4.82 -4.70 1.74
C SER A 30 -4.56 -5.56 2.98
N VAL A 31 -5.04 -5.14 4.15
CA VAL A 31 -4.96 -5.91 5.39
C VAL A 31 -5.83 -7.17 5.31
N ALA A 32 -7.05 -7.07 4.78
CA ALA A 32 -7.94 -8.23 4.62
C ALA A 32 -7.31 -9.29 3.69
N LEU A 33 -6.73 -8.87 2.57
CA LEU A 33 -6.06 -9.77 1.64
C LEU A 33 -4.81 -10.39 2.26
N ALA A 34 -3.97 -9.60 2.94
CA ALA A 34 -2.80 -10.12 3.63
C ALA A 34 -3.17 -11.15 4.71
N ARG A 35 -4.26 -10.92 5.44
CA ARG A 35 -4.79 -11.87 6.41
C ARG A 35 -5.25 -13.17 5.73
N ALA A 36 -6.00 -13.09 4.65
CA ALA A 36 -6.44 -14.27 3.90
C ALA A 36 -5.25 -15.09 3.38
N VAL A 37 -4.20 -14.42 2.87
CA VAL A 37 -2.95 -15.07 2.44
C VAL A 37 -2.25 -15.80 3.60
N ILE A 38 -2.26 -15.23 4.80
CA ILE A 38 -1.72 -15.87 6.01
C ILE A 38 -2.57 -17.09 6.41
N GLU A 39 -3.90 -16.98 6.35
CA GLU A 39 -4.82 -18.08 6.65
C GLU A 39 -4.65 -19.25 5.66
N LEU A 40 -4.17 -18.99 4.44
CA LEU A 40 -3.78 -19.98 3.43
C LEU A 40 -2.34 -20.50 3.58
N GLY A 41 -1.66 -20.19 4.70
CA GLY A 41 -0.36 -20.74 5.05
C GLY A 41 0.84 -20.06 4.38
N LYS A 42 0.64 -18.93 3.69
CA LYS A 42 1.72 -18.15 3.08
C LYS A 42 2.18 -17.02 4.02
N ARG A 43 3.40 -16.54 3.83
CA ARG A 43 3.99 -15.50 4.68
C ARG A 43 3.71 -14.13 4.10
N ALA A 44 2.93 -13.30 4.81
CA ALA A 44 2.73 -11.90 4.46
C ALA A 44 3.37 -10.95 5.48
N LYS A 45 3.81 -9.78 5.03
CA LYS A 45 4.27 -8.70 5.91
C LYS A 45 3.74 -7.36 5.44
N PHE A 46 3.24 -6.57 6.38
CA PHE A 46 2.72 -5.23 6.13
C PHE A 46 3.71 -4.15 6.56
N PHE A 47 3.87 -3.13 5.73
CA PHE A 47 4.58 -1.90 6.02
C PHE A 47 3.80 -0.69 5.52
N SER A 48 3.88 0.42 6.25
CA SER A 48 3.71 1.74 5.63
C SER A 48 4.93 2.01 4.74
N ALA A 49 4.69 2.59 3.56
CA ALA A 49 5.74 2.90 2.60
C ALA A 49 6.87 3.74 3.20
N THR A 50 6.54 4.77 3.98
CA THR A 50 7.53 5.67 4.61
C THR A 50 8.45 4.92 5.57
N VAL A 51 7.88 4.05 6.43
CA VAL A 51 8.64 3.22 7.37
C VAL A 51 9.56 2.24 6.64
N LEU A 52 9.06 1.60 5.58
CA LEU A 52 9.86 0.68 4.77
C LEU A 52 11.04 1.38 4.10
N VAL A 53 10.79 2.53 3.47
CA VAL A 53 11.81 3.34 2.82
C VAL A 53 12.88 3.80 3.81
N GLN A 54 12.49 4.22 5.02
CA GLN A 54 13.44 4.58 6.08
C GLN A 54 14.31 3.39 6.49
N GLN A 55 13.73 2.20 6.67
CA GLN A 55 14.49 0.99 7.01
C GLN A 55 15.47 0.59 5.90
N LEU A 56 15.05 0.69 4.64
CA LEU A 56 15.92 0.38 3.50
C LEU A 56 17.04 1.40 3.34
N GLN A 57 16.76 2.69 3.55
CA GLN A 57 17.80 3.73 3.56
C GLN A 57 18.83 3.50 4.66
N GLN A 58 18.38 3.22 5.89
CA GLN A 58 19.29 2.90 6.97
C GLN A 58 20.17 1.69 6.62
N ALA A 59 19.57 0.63 6.08
CA ALA A 59 20.32 -0.54 5.61
C ALA A 59 21.30 -0.19 4.48
N LYS A 60 20.96 0.75 3.58
CA LYS A 60 21.86 1.21 2.52
C LYS A 60 23.08 1.96 3.08
N LEU A 61 22.86 2.86 4.04
CA LEU A 61 23.93 3.60 4.72
C LEU A 61 24.88 2.66 5.48
N GLU A 62 24.34 1.59 6.06
CA GLU A 62 25.10 0.56 6.77
C GLU A 62 25.70 -0.51 5.85
N LEU A 63 25.55 -0.40 4.51
CA LEU A 63 25.97 -1.41 3.53
C LEU A 63 25.34 -2.80 3.72
N LEU A 64 24.16 -2.84 4.35
CA LEU A 64 23.37 -4.03 4.65
C LEU A 64 22.12 -4.18 3.77
N LEU A 65 21.93 -3.30 2.77
CA LEU A 65 20.76 -3.34 1.89
C LEU A 65 20.52 -4.70 1.22
N PRO A 66 21.52 -5.39 0.63
CA PRO A 66 21.31 -6.73 0.06
C PRO A 66 20.80 -7.75 1.09
N ALA A 67 21.29 -7.67 2.34
CA ALA A 67 20.84 -8.54 3.42
C ALA A 67 19.41 -8.23 3.85
N MET A 68 19.03 -6.94 3.88
CA MET A 68 17.66 -6.50 4.16
C MET A 68 16.69 -6.94 3.06
N LEU A 69 17.05 -6.78 1.78
CA LEU A 69 16.25 -7.26 0.65
C LEU A 69 16.03 -8.78 0.72
N LYS A 70 17.09 -9.56 0.97
CA LYS A 70 17.00 -11.01 1.18
C LYS A 70 16.12 -11.40 2.37
N LYS A 71 16.11 -10.59 3.44
CA LYS A 71 15.23 -10.79 4.60
C LYS A 71 13.77 -10.54 4.25
N LEU A 72 13.48 -9.47 3.51
CA LEU A 72 12.14 -9.15 3.00
C LEU A 72 11.64 -10.19 2.01
N ASP A 73 12.55 -10.84 1.27
CA ASP A 73 12.22 -11.88 0.29
C ASP A 73 11.69 -13.18 0.90
N ARG A 74 11.85 -13.36 2.21
CA ARG A 74 11.28 -14.50 2.94
C ARG A 74 9.76 -14.46 3.04
N TYR A 75 9.13 -13.35 2.68
CA TYR A 75 7.68 -13.20 2.64
C TYR A 75 7.17 -13.38 1.21
N ASP A 76 6.16 -14.24 1.07
CA ASP A 76 5.44 -14.47 -0.18
C ASP A 76 4.74 -13.20 -0.65
N LEU A 77 4.20 -12.43 0.29
CA LEU A 77 3.56 -11.14 0.04
C LEU A 77 4.15 -10.03 0.91
N LEU A 78 4.56 -8.93 0.29
CA LEU A 78 4.83 -7.68 1.00
C LEU A 78 3.74 -6.66 0.66
N VAL A 79 3.09 -6.14 1.69
CA VAL A 79 2.17 -5.01 1.58
C VAL A 79 2.93 -3.72 1.84
N ILE A 80 2.86 -2.80 0.87
CA ILE A 80 3.43 -1.45 0.92
C ILE A 80 2.25 -0.48 0.86
N ASP A 81 1.82 -0.01 2.02
CA ASP A 81 0.66 0.86 2.15
C ASP A 81 1.04 2.33 2.03
N ASP A 82 0.18 3.12 1.37
CA ASP A 82 0.25 4.57 1.29
C ASP A 82 1.52 5.09 0.57
N LEU A 83 1.83 4.53 -0.61
CA LEU A 83 3.03 4.88 -1.38
C LEU A 83 3.13 6.37 -1.76
N GLY A 84 1.99 7.03 -1.98
CA GLY A 84 1.94 8.45 -2.36
C GLY A 84 2.45 9.44 -1.30
N TYR A 85 2.84 8.98 -0.10
CA TYR A 85 3.41 9.80 0.96
C TYR A 85 4.94 9.68 1.09
N VAL A 86 5.59 8.86 0.27
CA VAL A 86 7.06 8.82 0.16
C VAL A 86 7.53 10.15 -0.43
N LYS A 87 8.61 10.74 0.11
CA LYS A 87 9.13 11.99 -0.44
C LYS A 87 9.85 11.69 -1.75
N LYS A 88 9.67 12.59 -2.71
CA LYS A 88 10.40 12.59 -3.98
C LYS A 88 11.86 13.01 -3.77
N SER A 89 12.67 12.13 -3.19
CA SER A 89 14.13 12.28 -3.12
C SER A 89 14.82 11.08 -3.74
N GLU A 90 16.00 11.29 -4.34
CA GLU A 90 16.79 10.20 -4.95
C GLU A 90 17.16 9.12 -3.92
N THR A 91 17.47 9.51 -2.68
CA THR A 91 17.80 8.57 -1.61
C THR A 91 16.61 7.70 -1.20
N GLU A 92 15.40 8.26 -1.14
CA GLU A 92 14.16 7.53 -0.82
C GLU A 92 13.73 6.61 -1.97
N THR A 93 13.81 7.13 -3.20
CA THR A 93 13.23 6.47 -4.36
C THR A 93 14.15 5.39 -4.93
N SER A 94 15.48 5.54 -4.80
CA SER A 94 16.43 4.50 -5.20
C SER A 94 16.26 3.20 -4.43
N VAL A 95 16.08 3.25 -3.10
CA VAL A 95 15.90 2.03 -2.29
C VAL A 95 14.55 1.34 -2.57
N LEU A 96 13.51 2.12 -2.88
CA LEU A 96 12.22 1.59 -3.28
C LEU A 96 12.33 0.89 -4.65
N PHE A 97 13.02 1.51 -5.61
CA PHE A 97 13.31 0.91 -6.91
C PHE A 97 14.08 -0.41 -6.76
N GLU A 98 15.12 -0.44 -5.91
CA GLU A 98 15.90 -1.65 -5.65
C GLU A 98 15.01 -2.78 -5.08
N LEU A 99 14.08 -2.47 -4.17
CA LEU A 99 13.12 -3.46 -3.67
C LEU A 99 12.18 -3.99 -4.77
N ILE A 100 11.62 -3.09 -5.60
CA ILE A 100 10.73 -3.46 -6.70
C ILE A 100 11.48 -4.37 -7.69
N ALA A 101 12.68 -3.98 -8.10
CA ALA A 101 13.51 -4.75 -9.01
C ALA A 101 13.91 -6.11 -8.41
N TYR A 102 14.20 -6.18 -7.11
CA TYR A 102 14.59 -7.43 -6.43
C TYR A 102 13.45 -8.47 -6.41
N ARG A 103 12.20 -8.01 -6.37
CA ARG A 103 11.01 -8.87 -6.27
C ARG A 103 10.31 -9.16 -7.59
N TYR A 104 10.58 -8.35 -8.61
CA TYR A 104 10.08 -8.54 -9.97
C TYR A 104 10.25 -10.00 -10.43
N GLU A 105 9.17 -10.60 -10.94
CA GLU A 105 9.09 -12.02 -11.39
C GLU A 105 9.48 -13.08 -10.34
N ARG A 106 9.62 -12.70 -9.06
CA ARG A 106 10.06 -13.60 -7.99
C ARG A 106 9.05 -13.73 -6.87
N LYS A 107 8.51 -12.61 -6.38
CA LYS A 107 7.57 -12.58 -5.26
C LYS A 107 6.66 -11.36 -5.32
N SER A 108 5.41 -11.51 -4.90
CA SER A 108 4.38 -10.48 -5.07
C SER A 108 4.53 -9.28 -4.12
N LEU A 109 4.12 -8.13 -4.63
CA LEU A 109 3.88 -6.89 -3.89
C LEU A 109 2.38 -6.56 -3.91
N LEU A 110 1.86 -6.11 -2.79
CA LEU A 110 0.58 -5.41 -2.72
C LEU A 110 0.84 -3.95 -2.39
N ILE A 111 0.52 -3.03 -3.29
CA ILE A 111 0.76 -1.60 -3.09
C ILE A 111 -0.56 -0.86 -3.04
N THR A 112 -0.70 0.04 -2.07
CA THR A 112 -1.80 1.02 -2.08
C THR A 112 -1.25 2.41 -2.39
N ALA A 113 -1.98 3.16 -3.22
CA ALA A 113 -1.66 4.55 -3.51
C ALA A 113 -2.92 5.40 -3.67
N ASN A 114 -2.81 6.67 -3.34
CA ASN A 114 -3.87 7.66 -3.52
C ASN A 114 -3.88 8.30 -4.92
N GLN A 115 -2.83 8.07 -5.71
CA GLN A 115 -2.64 8.64 -7.05
C GLN A 115 -2.42 7.52 -8.09
N PRO A 116 -2.96 7.67 -9.32
CA PRO A 116 -2.74 6.73 -10.42
C PRO A 116 -1.30 6.79 -10.95
N PHE A 117 -0.87 5.78 -11.72
CA PHE A 117 0.50 5.70 -12.29
C PHE A 117 0.94 6.92 -13.08
N SER A 118 0.01 7.57 -13.79
CA SER A 118 0.30 8.80 -14.54
C SER A 118 0.85 9.92 -13.65
N GLN A 119 0.63 9.84 -12.34
CA GLN A 119 1.10 10.80 -11.34
C GLN A 119 2.31 10.30 -10.53
N TRP A 120 2.87 9.13 -10.84
CA TRP A 120 4.01 8.58 -10.08
C TRP A 120 5.33 9.30 -10.33
N HIS A 121 5.38 10.20 -11.31
CA HIS A 121 6.43 11.22 -11.41
C HIS A 121 6.49 12.12 -10.17
N ASN A 122 5.45 12.16 -9.32
CA ASN A 122 5.47 12.85 -8.03
C ASN A 122 6.09 12.01 -6.90
N ILE A 123 6.26 10.71 -7.11
CA ILE A 123 6.81 9.78 -6.12
C ILE A 123 8.31 9.58 -6.40
N PHE A 124 8.68 9.30 -7.63
CA PHE A 124 10.06 9.03 -8.05
C PHE A 124 10.76 10.32 -8.51
N ALA A 125 12.02 10.50 -8.12
CA ALA A 125 12.80 11.70 -8.45
C ALA A 125 13.17 11.79 -9.93
N ASP A 126 13.53 10.65 -10.52
CA ASP A 126 14.00 10.50 -11.90
C ASP A 126 12.91 9.85 -12.78
N ASP A 127 12.65 10.44 -13.94
CA ASP A 127 11.58 10.01 -14.84
C ASP A 127 11.88 8.62 -15.43
N MET A 128 13.15 8.32 -15.75
CA MET A 128 13.54 7.02 -16.28
C MET A 128 13.36 5.91 -15.23
N MET A 129 13.75 6.18 -13.99
CA MET A 129 13.50 5.30 -12.84
C MET A 129 12.01 5.10 -12.59
N THR A 130 11.21 6.17 -12.71
CA THR A 130 9.75 6.10 -12.59
C THR A 130 9.17 5.10 -13.58
N VAL A 131 9.48 5.27 -14.87
CA VAL A 131 9.00 4.40 -15.94
C VAL A 131 9.45 2.96 -15.69
N ALA A 132 10.71 2.76 -15.34
CA ALA A 132 11.28 1.45 -15.05
C ALA A 132 10.64 0.75 -13.84
N ALA A 133 10.28 1.51 -12.78
CA ALA A 133 9.60 0.98 -11.61
C ALA A 133 8.15 0.59 -11.93
N VAL A 134 7.42 1.48 -12.61
CA VAL A 134 6.02 1.26 -12.99
C VAL A 134 5.90 0.07 -13.91
N ASP A 135 6.73 -0.01 -14.96
CA ASP A 135 6.76 -1.14 -15.91
C ASP A 135 6.86 -2.49 -15.20
N ARG A 136 7.83 -2.64 -14.29
CA ARG A 136 8.01 -3.85 -13.48
C ARG A 136 6.83 -4.16 -12.57
N LEU A 137 6.18 -3.13 -12.01
CA LEU A 137 5.04 -3.33 -11.14
C LEU A 137 3.81 -3.81 -11.91
N VAL A 138 3.56 -3.26 -13.11
CA VAL A 138 2.32 -3.50 -13.87
C VAL A 138 2.40 -4.66 -14.85
N HIS A 139 3.60 -5.13 -15.21
CA HIS A 139 3.77 -6.22 -16.17
C HIS A 139 2.95 -7.47 -15.80
N HIS A 140 2.95 -7.84 -14.52
CA HIS A 140 2.08 -8.88 -13.96
C HIS A 140 1.36 -8.32 -12.74
N ALA A 141 0.19 -7.72 -12.92
CA ALA A 141 -0.56 -7.15 -11.82
C ALA A 141 -2.08 -7.25 -11.97
N LEU A 142 -2.75 -7.47 -10.85
CA LEU A 142 -4.14 -7.07 -10.69
C LEU A 142 -4.19 -5.60 -10.24
N ILE A 143 -4.86 -4.76 -11.02
CA ILE A 143 -5.10 -3.36 -10.70
C ILE A 143 -6.55 -3.20 -10.23
N VAL A 144 -6.73 -2.62 -9.05
CA VAL A 144 -8.03 -2.34 -8.44
C VAL A 144 -8.13 -0.85 -8.19
N GLU A 145 -9.02 -0.17 -8.90
CA GLU A 145 -9.32 1.24 -8.67
C GLU A 145 -10.64 1.38 -7.91
N ILE A 146 -10.59 2.00 -6.73
CA ILE A 146 -11.75 2.25 -5.89
C ILE A 146 -12.21 3.68 -6.13
N GLN A 147 -13.34 3.82 -6.84
CA GLN A 147 -14.03 5.09 -7.04
C GLN A 147 -15.25 5.13 -6.11
N SER A 148 -15.05 5.65 -4.90
CA SER A 148 -16.13 5.80 -3.91
C SER A 148 -15.94 7.05 -3.05
N ASP A 149 -17.02 7.47 -2.41
CA ASP A 149 -16.95 8.46 -1.34
C ASP A 149 -16.11 7.96 -0.16
N SER A 150 -15.57 8.90 0.62
CA SER A 150 -14.72 8.59 1.76
C SER A 150 -15.55 8.01 2.92
N PHE A 151 -15.39 6.72 3.22
CA PHE A 151 -15.97 6.07 4.39
C PHE A 151 -15.62 6.80 5.70
N ARG A 152 -14.43 7.40 5.76
CA ARG A 152 -13.97 8.18 6.92
C ARG A 152 -14.79 9.45 7.13
N GLN A 153 -15.16 10.15 6.05
CA GLN A 153 -15.99 11.35 6.12
C GLN A 153 -17.42 11.00 6.49
N GLN A 154 -18.00 9.95 5.89
CA GLN A 154 -19.33 9.45 6.23
C GLN A 154 -19.42 9.06 7.72
N SER A 155 -18.46 8.26 8.19
CA SER A 155 -18.38 7.88 9.62
C SER A 155 -18.22 9.08 10.56
N ALA A 156 -17.50 10.13 10.14
CA ALA A 156 -17.35 11.34 10.92
C ALA A 156 -18.65 12.16 10.98
N ALA A 157 -19.36 12.29 9.86
CA ALA A 157 -20.65 12.97 9.77
C ALA A 157 -21.72 12.28 10.65
N GLU A 158 -21.81 10.95 10.60
CA GLU A 158 -22.72 10.16 11.44
C GLU A 158 -22.45 10.35 12.94
N ARG A 159 -21.17 10.37 13.34
CA ARG A 159 -20.79 10.64 14.74
C ARG A 159 -21.11 12.08 15.17
N GLY A 160 -21.00 13.05 14.27
CA GLY A 160 -21.38 14.44 14.52
C GLY A 160 -22.88 14.62 14.71
N GLN A 161 -23.70 13.97 13.87
CA GLN A 161 -25.16 13.99 14.02
C GLN A 161 -25.64 13.35 15.33
N LYS A 162 -25.05 12.21 15.74
CA LYS A 162 -25.36 11.58 17.03
C LYS A 162 -25.04 12.47 18.25
N LYS A 163 -24.03 13.35 18.16
CA LYS A 163 -23.73 14.33 19.23
C LYS A 163 -24.74 15.47 19.29
N ASN A 164 -25.26 15.94 18.15
CA ASN A 164 -26.25 17.02 18.13
C ASN A 164 -27.66 16.59 18.58
N VAL A 165 -28.01 15.31 18.45
CA VAL A 165 -29.30 14.78 18.94
C VAL A 165 -29.31 14.59 20.47
N GLY A 166 -28.15 14.50 21.11
CA GLY A 166 -28.01 14.39 22.58
C GLY A 166 -28.08 15.70 23.36
N VAL A 167 -28.21 16.85 22.68
CA VAL A 167 -28.30 18.19 23.30
C VAL A 167 -29.66 18.82 22.97
N ALA A 168 -30.75 18.14 23.35
CA ALA A 168 -32.06 18.78 23.43
C ALA A 168 -32.26 19.23 24.88
N SER A 169 -32.15 20.55 25.11
CA SER A 169 -32.34 21.19 26.42
C SER A 169 -33.72 20.88 27.03
N PRO A 170 -33.85 20.79 28.37
CA PRO A 170 -35.15 20.59 29.01
C PRO A 170 -36.06 21.79 28.71
N LYS A 171 -37.30 21.54 28.30
CA LYS A 171 -38.32 22.58 28.15
C LYS A 171 -38.55 23.24 29.52
N GLU A 172 -38.24 24.53 29.62
CA GLU A 172 -38.70 25.39 30.72
C GLU A 172 -40.22 25.54 30.60
N ASN A 173 -40.94 24.94 31.56
CA ASN A 173 -42.35 25.21 31.79
C ASN A 173 -42.49 26.56 32.52
N ARG A 174 -43.18 27.51 31.91
CA ARG A 174 -43.88 28.60 32.57
C ARG A 174 -45.33 28.59 32.14
#